data_AF-A0A8T5EZM4-F1
#
_entry.id   AF-A0A8T5EZM4-F1
#
_cell.length_a   1.000
_cell.length_b   1.000
_cell.length_c   1.000
_cell.angle_alpha   90.00
_cell.angle_beta   90.00
_cell.angle_gamma   90.00
#
_symmetry.space_group_name_H-M   'P 1'
#
loop_
_entity.id
_entity.type
_entity.pdbx_description
1 polymer ?
#
loop_
_entity_poly.entity_id
_entity_poly.type
_entity_poly.pdbx_seq_one_letter_code
_entity_poly.pdbx_strand_id
1 'polypeptide(L)'
;MQQWVNKMTSKEVRPTILKDTTLCMIVRDEKMNPAGGIERFAAAHIPHVEEAVIVDTGSVDGTREILERLESQYPNLRVLDRPFDGYSNSRNFSLDQSRTKYNLVLDADELLTEKSPTNDWEDLKEIMEEVDIEMTAFLGLDILADGREHRYSSCPALRRLFLNERKYRYLGEVWERIPADFGLFLPIELKHFRPTLGGSENKHSSWDDGITQHIRQGRAPAQTNDSDSWKEYNFERDKFI
;
A
#
# COMPACT_ATOMS: atom_id res chain seq x y z
N MET A 1 -30.82 -6.43 7.82
CA MET A 1 -29.68 -6.36 6.87
C MET A 1 -29.96 -5.44 5.68
N GLN A 2 -31.01 -5.66 4.89
CA GLN A 2 -31.32 -4.80 3.71
C GLN A 2 -31.61 -3.32 4.05
N GLN A 3 -32.18 -3.04 5.23
CA GLN A 3 -32.47 -1.66 5.67
C GLN A 3 -31.24 -0.88 6.17
N TRP A 4 -30.11 -1.55 6.44
CA TRP A 4 -28.86 -0.90 6.87
C TRP A 4 -28.04 -0.42 5.66
N VAL A 5 -28.06 -1.19 4.57
CA VAL A 5 -27.39 -0.83 3.30
C VAL A 5 -28.05 0.38 2.62
N ASN A 6 -29.39 0.47 2.66
CA ASN A 6 -30.13 1.57 2.01
C ASN A 6 -30.08 2.91 2.75
N LYS A 7 -29.48 2.97 3.96
CA LYS A 7 -29.44 4.21 4.77
C LYS A 7 -28.13 5.01 4.61
N MET A 8 -27.14 4.46 3.90
CA MET A 8 -25.92 5.20 3.50
C MET A 8 -26.07 5.95 2.18
N THR A 9 -27.12 5.67 1.40
CA THR A 9 -27.42 6.38 0.13
C THR A 9 -28.28 7.63 0.35
N SER A 10 -27.86 8.54 1.25
CA SER A 10 -28.49 9.86 1.39
C SER A 10 -27.49 11.00 1.48
N LYS A 11 -26.56 11.00 0.52
CA LYS A 11 -25.89 12.11 -0.16
C LYS A 11 -24.82 11.41 -1.00
N GLU A 12 -24.93 11.44 -2.32
CA GLU A 12 -23.81 11.07 -3.19
C GLU A 12 -22.67 12.06 -2.92
N VAL A 13 -21.84 11.76 -1.93
CA VAL A 13 -20.56 12.44 -1.75
C VAL A 13 -19.72 11.91 -2.90
N ARG A 14 -19.50 12.76 -3.91
CA ARG A 14 -18.57 12.43 -4.98
C ARG A 14 -17.17 12.32 -4.36
N PRO A 15 -16.38 11.30 -4.72
CA PRO A 15 -15.04 11.16 -4.19
C PRO A 15 -14.21 12.39 -4.58
N THR A 16 -13.36 12.84 -3.67
CA THR A 16 -12.35 13.87 -3.95
C THR A 16 -11.26 13.25 -4.80
N ILE A 17 -11.05 13.75 -6.01
CA ILE A 17 -10.04 13.24 -6.95
C ILE A 17 -8.79 14.13 -6.89
N LEU A 18 -7.64 13.51 -6.63
CA LEU A 18 -6.32 14.11 -6.78
C LEU A 18 -5.93 14.12 -8.27
N LYS A 19 -5.88 15.32 -8.86
CA LYS A 19 -5.47 15.50 -10.26
C LYS A 19 -4.00 15.16 -10.46
N ASP A 20 -3.66 14.77 -11.69
CA ASP A 20 -2.30 14.46 -12.09
C ASP A 20 -1.60 13.46 -11.14
N THR A 21 -2.36 12.57 -10.51
CA THR A 21 -1.85 11.63 -9.50
C THR A 21 -2.15 10.20 -9.88
N THR A 22 -1.10 9.37 -9.89
CA THR A 22 -1.18 7.93 -10.12
C THR A 22 -0.93 7.18 -8.82
N LEU A 23 -1.89 6.37 -8.39
CA LEU A 23 -1.65 5.37 -7.34
C LEU A 23 -0.78 4.24 -7.91
N CYS A 24 0.43 4.06 -7.38
CA CYS A 24 1.36 3.00 -7.75
C CYS A 24 1.49 2.01 -6.60
N MET A 25 1.02 0.78 -6.80
CA MET A 25 1.07 -0.27 -5.77
C MET A 25 1.66 -1.56 -6.32
N ILE A 26 2.40 -2.28 -5.46
CA ILE A 26 2.75 -3.69 -5.68
C ILE A 26 1.96 -4.55 -4.70
N VAL A 27 1.59 -5.75 -5.10
CA VAL A 27 0.78 -6.65 -4.26
C VAL A 27 1.21 -8.11 -4.42
N ARG A 28 1.06 -8.88 -3.34
CA ARG A 28 1.23 -10.34 -3.31
C ARG A 28 0.40 -10.93 -2.20
N ASP A 29 -0.56 -11.79 -2.54
CA ASP A 29 -1.40 -12.51 -1.59
C ASP A 29 -2.07 -11.61 -0.54
N GLU A 30 -2.81 -10.61 -1.02
CA GLU A 30 -3.52 -9.62 -0.22
C GLU A 30 -5.04 -9.76 -0.33
N LYS A 31 -5.55 -10.94 -0.71
CA LYS A 31 -6.99 -11.22 -0.74
C LYS A 31 -7.64 -10.85 0.59
N MET A 32 -6.99 -11.22 1.68
CA MET A 32 -7.32 -10.77 3.04
C MET A 32 -6.05 -10.33 3.77
N ASN A 33 -6.17 -9.22 4.50
CA ASN A 33 -5.09 -8.64 5.30
C ASN A 33 -5.69 -7.87 6.50
N PRO A 34 -4.87 -7.32 7.41
CA PRO A 34 -5.33 -6.62 8.60
C PRO A 34 -6.17 -5.37 8.27
N ALA A 35 -5.95 -4.76 7.10
CA ALA A 35 -6.75 -3.65 6.60
C ALA A 35 -8.08 -4.11 5.97
N GLY A 36 -8.40 -5.40 5.94
CA GLY A 36 -9.64 -5.94 5.37
C GLY A 36 -9.53 -6.40 3.92
N GLY A 37 -8.32 -6.56 3.40
CA GLY A 37 -8.04 -7.13 2.07
C GLY A 37 -8.07 -6.12 0.93
N ILE A 38 -7.65 -6.59 -0.25
CA ILE A 38 -7.45 -5.79 -1.44
C ILE A 38 -8.73 -5.09 -1.94
N GLU A 39 -9.92 -5.66 -1.73
CA GLU A 39 -11.19 -5.01 -2.10
C GLU A 39 -11.45 -3.75 -1.27
N ARG A 40 -11.14 -3.79 0.04
CA ARG A 40 -11.28 -2.61 0.91
C ARG A 40 -10.25 -1.54 0.56
N PHE A 41 -9.01 -1.95 0.27
CA PHE A 41 -7.99 -1.02 -0.21
C PHE A 41 -8.44 -0.33 -1.51
N ALA A 42 -8.90 -1.10 -2.50
CA ALA A 42 -9.32 -0.58 -3.79
C ALA A 42 -10.47 0.43 -3.64
N ALA A 43 -11.51 0.07 -2.88
CA ALA A 43 -12.65 0.95 -2.62
C ALA A 43 -12.27 2.25 -1.91
N ALA A 44 -11.25 2.24 -1.06
CA ALA A 44 -10.81 3.40 -0.28
C ALA A 44 -9.90 4.38 -1.06
N HIS A 45 -9.26 3.95 -2.16
CA HIS A 45 -8.23 4.77 -2.83
C HIS A 45 -8.44 4.99 -4.32
N ILE A 46 -8.88 3.97 -5.06
CA ILE A 46 -8.98 4.07 -6.54
C ILE A 46 -9.95 5.18 -6.99
N PRO A 47 -11.09 5.43 -6.33
CA PRO A 47 -11.97 6.55 -6.68
C PRO A 47 -11.35 7.95 -6.52
N HIS A 48 -10.22 8.07 -5.83
CA HIS A 48 -9.62 9.36 -5.44
C HIS A 48 -8.40 9.75 -6.27
N VAL A 49 -8.03 8.98 -7.29
CA VAL A 49 -6.86 9.24 -8.14
C VAL A 49 -7.23 9.23 -9.61
N GLU A 50 -6.45 9.94 -10.43
CA GLU A 50 -6.68 10.02 -11.87
C GLU A 50 -6.31 8.70 -12.58
N GLU A 51 -5.24 8.04 -12.13
CA GLU A 51 -4.81 6.72 -12.58
C GLU A 51 -4.47 5.84 -11.38
N ALA A 52 -4.76 4.54 -11.46
CA ALA A 52 -4.25 3.55 -10.53
C ALA A 52 -3.54 2.43 -11.31
N VAL A 53 -2.34 2.07 -10.86
CA VAL A 53 -1.56 0.94 -11.35
C VAL A 53 -1.29 0.01 -10.18
N ILE A 54 -1.82 -1.20 -10.27
CA ILE A 54 -1.56 -2.28 -9.32
C ILE A 54 -0.75 -3.37 -10.02
N VAL A 55 0.43 -3.68 -9.49
CA VAL A 55 1.31 -4.73 -10.00
C VAL A 55 1.21 -5.95 -9.09
N ASP A 56 0.56 -7.00 -9.57
CA ASP A 56 0.58 -8.32 -8.91
C ASP A 56 1.92 -9.00 -9.18
N THR A 57 2.58 -9.39 -8.10
CA THR A 57 3.93 -9.97 -8.15
C THR A 57 3.94 -11.50 -8.08
N GLY A 58 2.79 -12.14 -8.37
CA GLY A 58 2.64 -13.59 -8.41
C GLY A 58 1.82 -14.13 -7.24
N SER A 59 0.63 -13.56 -7.03
CA SER A 59 -0.32 -14.05 -6.04
C SER A 59 -0.88 -15.43 -6.39
N VAL A 60 -1.17 -16.23 -5.37
CA VAL A 60 -1.68 -17.60 -5.45
C VAL A 60 -2.88 -17.85 -4.51
N ASP A 61 -3.31 -16.83 -3.77
CA ASP A 61 -4.42 -16.90 -2.79
C ASP A 61 -5.80 -16.48 -3.35
N GLY A 62 -5.86 -16.10 -4.62
CA GLY A 62 -7.04 -15.53 -5.26
C GLY A 62 -7.02 -14.00 -5.41
N THR A 63 -5.94 -13.32 -5.02
CA THR A 63 -5.80 -11.86 -5.15
C THR A 63 -5.92 -11.41 -6.60
N ARG A 64 -5.31 -12.15 -7.54
CA ARG A 64 -5.29 -11.77 -8.96
C ARG A 64 -6.69 -11.70 -9.55
N GLU A 65 -7.52 -12.70 -9.27
CA GLU A 65 -8.90 -12.81 -9.73
C GLU A 65 -9.79 -11.72 -9.12
N ILE A 66 -9.44 -11.23 -7.92
CA ILE A 66 -10.10 -10.06 -7.34
C ILE A 66 -9.71 -8.80 -8.10
N LEU A 67 -8.41 -8.62 -8.39
CA LEU A 67 -7.92 -7.48 -9.15
C LEU A 67 -8.51 -7.41 -10.57
N GLU A 68 -8.71 -8.54 -11.26
CA GLU A 68 -9.39 -8.58 -12.58
C GLU A 68 -10.82 -8.02 -12.52
N ARG A 69 -11.58 -8.39 -11.48
CA ARG A 69 -12.93 -7.86 -11.28
C ARG A 69 -12.90 -6.36 -10.98
N LEU A 70 -11.95 -5.93 -10.16
CA LEU A 70 -11.77 -4.52 -9.81
C LEU A 70 -11.38 -3.68 -11.04
N GLU A 71 -10.51 -4.19 -11.92
CA GLU A 71 -10.14 -3.52 -13.18
C GLU A 71 -11.36 -3.33 -14.09
N SER A 72 -12.28 -4.30 -14.11
CA SER A 72 -13.55 -4.17 -14.83
C SER A 72 -14.51 -3.16 -14.19
N GLN A 73 -14.37 -2.90 -12.88
CA GLN A 73 -15.21 -1.98 -12.11
C GLN A 73 -14.69 -0.54 -12.13
N TYR A 74 -13.37 -0.35 -12.08
CA TYR A 74 -12.73 0.95 -12.00
C TYR A 74 -12.02 1.28 -13.32
N PRO A 75 -12.58 2.18 -14.14
CA PRO A 75 -12.03 2.47 -15.48
C PRO A 75 -10.66 3.17 -15.45
N ASN A 76 -10.26 3.71 -14.29
CA ASN A 76 -8.95 4.32 -14.05
C ASN A 76 -7.93 3.33 -13.46
N LEU A 77 -8.30 2.06 -13.21
CA LEU A 77 -7.39 1.03 -12.74
C LEU A 77 -6.78 0.25 -13.90
N ARG A 78 -5.47 0.00 -13.82
CA ARG A 78 -4.71 -0.96 -14.62
C ARG A 78 -4.06 -1.99 -13.70
N VAL A 79 -4.28 -3.26 -13.98
CA VAL A 79 -3.66 -4.37 -13.27
C VAL A 79 -2.61 -5.01 -14.17
N LEU A 80 -1.41 -5.19 -13.63
CA LEU A 80 -0.27 -5.76 -14.36
C LEU A 80 0.32 -6.91 -13.59
N ASP A 81 0.80 -7.92 -14.31
CA ASP A 81 1.51 -9.06 -13.74
C ASP A 81 3.01 -8.90 -13.95
N ARG A 82 3.79 -9.24 -12.92
CA ARG A 82 5.25 -9.31 -13.03
C ARG A 82 5.82 -10.38 -12.11
N PRO A 83 6.80 -11.19 -12.56
CA PRO A 83 7.58 -12.01 -11.64
C PRO A 83 8.28 -11.17 -10.57
N PHE A 84 8.23 -11.60 -9.31
CA PHE A 84 8.91 -10.91 -8.23
C PHE A 84 10.43 -11.06 -8.34
N ASP A 85 11.15 -9.96 -8.48
CA ASP A 85 12.61 -9.90 -8.53
C ASP A 85 13.20 -8.88 -7.53
N GLY A 86 12.44 -8.60 -6.47
CA GLY A 86 12.78 -7.68 -5.39
C GLY A 86 11.75 -6.57 -5.22
N TYR A 87 11.61 -6.07 -3.98
CA TYR A 87 10.64 -5.02 -3.67
C TYR A 87 10.94 -3.74 -4.47
N SER A 88 12.19 -3.27 -4.45
CA SER A 88 12.53 -2.01 -5.13
C SER A 88 12.39 -2.09 -6.63
N ASN A 89 12.74 -3.24 -7.21
CA ASN A 89 12.51 -3.49 -8.62
C ASN A 89 11.02 -3.46 -8.93
N SER A 90 10.19 -4.16 -8.14
CA SER A 90 8.73 -4.21 -8.30
C SER A 90 8.08 -2.84 -8.19
N ARG A 91 8.44 -2.05 -7.17
CA ARG A 91 7.95 -0.67 -7.01
C ARG A 91 8.41 0.23 -8.14
N ASN A 92 9.68 0.17 -8.53
CA ASN A 92 10.17 0.99 -9.63
C ASN A 92 9.45 0.69 -10.94
N PHE A 93 9.10 -0.57 -11.18
CA PHE A 93 8.28 -0.92 -12.34
C PHE A 93 6.89 -0.31 -12.26
N SER A 94 6.20 -0.33 -11.11
CA SER A 94 4.90 0.36 -10.99
C SER A 94 5.02 1.86 -11.24
N LEU A 95 6.09 2.50 -10.74
CA LEU A 95 6.39 3.92 -11.03
C LEU A 95 6.62 4.17 -12.52
N ASP A 96 7.30 3.26 -13.23
CA ASP A 96 7.57 3.39 -14.66
C ASP A 96 6.29 3.25 -15.52
N GLN A 97 5.19 2.75 -14.95
CA GLN A 97 3.88 2.66 -15.61
C GLN A 97 3.01 3.90 -15.41
N SER A 98 3.37 4.77 -14.45
CA SER A 98 2.62 5.99 -14.12
C SER A 98 2.70 7.02 -15.25
N ARG A 99 1.54 7.61 -15.57
CA ARG A 99 1.42 8.58 -16.68
C ARG A 99 1.23 10.02 -16.21
N THR A 100 1.07 10.23 -14.91
CA THR A 100 0.73 11.54 -14.36
C THR A 100 1.94 12.24 -13.72
N LYS A 101 1.75 13.49 -13.27
CA LYS A 101 2.82 14.31 -12.67
C LYS A 101 3.30 13.75 -11.32
N TYR A 102 2.40 13.19 -10.52
CA TYR A 102 2.67 12.70 -9.18
C TYR A 102 2.42 11.19 -9.06
N ASN A 103 3.26 10.53 -8.27
CA ASN A 103 3.08 9.16 -7.83
C ASN A 103 2.64 9.15 -6.36
N LEU A 104 1.51 8.50 -6.09
CA LEU A 104 1.07 8.12 -4.76
C LEU A 104 1.39 6.63 -4.57
N VAL A 105 2.25 6.28 -3.63
CA VAL A 105 2.59 4.89 -3.32
C VAL A 105 1.95 4.53 -2.00
N LEU A 106 1.18 3.45 -1.95
CA LEU A 106 0.56 2.91 -0.73
C LEU A 106 0.72 1.39 -0.72
N ASP A 107 0.78 0.81 0.47
CA ASP A 107 0.77 -0.64 0.66
C ASP A 107 -0.66 -1.15 0.88
N ALA A 108 -0.93 -2.42 0.55
CA ALA A 108 -2.29 -2.97 0.59
C ALA A 108 -2.91 -3.03 2.01
N ASP A 109 -2.08 -2.92 3.05
CA ASP A 109 -2.45 -2.83 4.46
C ASP A 109 -2.45 -1.40 5.00
N GLU A 110 -2.35 -0.38 4.12
CA GLU A 110 -2.43 1.03 4.45
C GLU A 110 -3.73 1.66 3.96
N LEU A 111 -4.34 2.54 4.78
CA LEU A 111 -5.54 3.29 4.40
C LEU A 111 -5.42 4.78 4.74
N LEU A 112 -5.76 5.62 3.76
CA LEU A 112 -6.20 7.00 4.00
C LEU A 112 -7.66 7.02 4.46
N THR A 113 -8.07 8.07 5.16
CA THR A 113 -9.34 8.12 5.89
C THR A 113 -10.28 9.18 5.32
N GLU A 114 -11.53 8.77 5.14
CA GLU A 114 -12.66 9.68 4.82
C GLU A 114 -13.50 10.02 6.07
N LYS A 115 -13.03 9.64 7.28
CA LYS A 115 -13.87 9.70 8.49
C LYS A 115 -13.62 10.97 9.26
N SER A 116 -14.70 11.75 9.41
CA SER A 116 -14.83 12.88 10.31
C SER A 116 -14.09 12.67 11.65
N PRO A 117 -13.31 13.66 12.12
CA PRO A 117 -13.27 15.03 11.61
C PRO A 117 -12.40 15.27 10.37
N THR A 118 -11.62 14.29 9.91
CA THR A 118 -10.63 14.47 8.84
C THR A 118 -11.06 13.77 7.54
N ASN A 119 -10.80 14.42 6.42
CA ASN A 119 -10.92 13.83 5.09
C ASN A 119 -9.57 13.98 4.42
N ASP A 120 -8.72 12.96 4.58
CA ASP A 120 -7.31 13.02 4.14
C ASP A 120 -7.20 13.34 2.64
N TRP A 121 -8.21 12.95 1.84
CA TRP A 121 -8.26 13.25 0.41
C TRP A 121 -8.56 14.73 0.10
N GLU A 122 -9.43 15.37 0.88
CA GLU A 122 -9.68 16.81 0.76
C GLU A 122 -8.45 17.60 1.20
N ASP A 123 -7.87 17.25 2.35
CA ASP A 123 -6.66 17.89 2.86
C ASP A 123 -5.49 17.74 1.87
N LEU A 124 -5.26 16.54 1.32
CA LEU A 124 -4.24 16.31 0.30
C LEU A 124 -4.49 17.14 -0.97
N LYS A 125 -5.74 17.23 -1.42
CA LYS A 125 -6.09 18.01 -2.61
C LYS A 125 -5.80 19.49 -2.40
N GLU A 126 -6.23 20.06 -1.27
CA GLU A 126 -5.99 21.48 -0.95
C GLU A 126 -4.48 21.77 -0.92
N ILE A 127 -3.69 20.92 -0.24
CA ILE A 127 -2.24 21.08 -0.16
C ILE A 127 -1.59 20.99 -1.56
N MET A 128 -2.03 20.06 -2.42
CA MET A 128 -1.53 19.93 -3.79
C MET A 128 -1.85 21.12 -4.69
N GLU A 129 -2.95 21.83 -4.42
CA GLU A 129 -3.36 23.03 -5.17
C GLU A 129 -2.61 24.29 -4.69
N GLU A 130 -2.20 24.33 -3.42
CA GLU A 130 -1.53 25.49 -2.82
C GLU A 130 0.01 25.41 -2.81
N VAL A 131 0.57 24.19 -2.78
CA VAL A 131 2.00 23.97 -2.56
C VAL A 131 2.62 23.20 -3.73
N ASP A 132 3.79 23.66 -4.20
CA ASP A 132 4.58 22.90 -5.16
C ASP A 132 5.27 21.73 -4.43
N ILE A 133 4.71 20.55 -4.58
CA ILE A 133 5.16 19.33 -3.91
C ILE A 133 6.23 18.67 -4.76
N GLU A 134 7.44 18.59 -4.24
CA GLU A 134 8.47 17.72 -4.80
C GLU A 134 8.34 16.29 -4.23
N MET A 135 8.16 16.19 -2.91
CA MET A 135 7.99 14.96 -2.16
C MET A 135 7.35 15.25 -0.80
N THR A 136 6.54 14.32 -0.30
CA THR A 136 5.91 14.40 1.02
C THR A 136 6.37 13.30 1.96
N ALA A 137 6.13 13.51 3.26
CA ALA A 137 6.11 12.45 4.26
C ALA A 137 4.81 12.57 5.08
N PHE A 138 4.12 11.45 5.30
CA PHE A 138 2.87 11.41 6.08
C PHE A 138 3.15 11.08 7.56
N LEU A 139 2.17 11.33 8.43
CA LEU A 139 2.15 10.84 9.80
C LEU A 139 1.71 9.37 9.79
N GLY A 140 2.48 8.48 10.43
CA GLY A 140 2.14 7.06 10.53
C GLY A 140 1.30 6.76 11.75
N LEU A 141 0.22 6.00 11.56
CA LEU A 141 -0.59 5.43 12.64
C LEU A 141 -0.68 3.91 12.45
N ASP A 142 0.10 3.16 13.22
CA ASP A 142 -0.03 1.71 13.26
C ASP A 142 -1.29 1.34 14.04
N ILE A 143 -2.15 0.53 13.45
CA ILE A 143 -3.32 -0.08 14.09
C ILE A 143 -3.05 -1.57 14.20
N LEU A 144 -2.80 -2.04 15.42
CA LEU A 144 -2.48 -3.44 15.68
C LEU A 144 -3.75 -4.29 15.72
N ALA A 145 -3.61 -5.58 15.43
CA ALA A 145 -4.70 -6.54 15.46
C ALA A 145 -5.42 -6.65 16.83
N ASP A 146 -4.74 -6.28 17.93
CA ASP A 146 -5.32 -6.22 19.27
C ASP A 146 -6.02 -4.89 19.60
N GLY A 147 -6.13 -3.99 18.61
CA GLY A 147 -6.78 -2.69 18.72
C GLY A 147 -5.91 -1.59 19.31
N ARG A 148 -4.64 -1.86 19.65
CA ARG A 148 -3.70 -0.81 20.06
C ARG A 148 -3.31 0.07 18.88
N GLU A 149 -3.12 1.34 19.18
CA GLU A 149 -2.69 2.36 18.23
C GLU A 149 -1.29 2.87 18.58
N HIS A 150 -0.42 3.00 17.59
CA HIS A 150 0.91 3.59 17.76
C HIS A 150 1.18 4.68 16.71
N ARG A 151 1.30 5.93 17.16
CA ARG A 151 1.60 7.09 16.32
C ARG A 151 3.09 7.30 16.23
N TYR A 152 3.59 7.52 15.02
CA TYR A 152 4.99 7.86 14.77
C TYR A 152 5.09 8.88 13.65
N SER A 153 5.82 9.96 13.93
CA SER A 153 6.25 10.94 12.95
C SER A 153 7.69 10.63 12.55
N SER A 154 8.02 10.76 11.26
CA SER A 154 9.34 10.52 10.68
C SER A 154 9.77 9.04 10.51
N CYS A 155 9.25 8.41 9.46
CA CYS A 155 9.90 7.25 8.86
C CYS A 155 10.18 7.57 7.38
N PRO A 156 11.43 7.46 6.88
CA PRO A 156 11.73 7.63 5.46
C PRO A 156 10.92 6.70 4.54
N ALA A 157 10.36 5.62 5.07
CA ALA A 157 9.46 4.71 4.36
C ALA A 157 8.05 5.31 4.10
N LEU A 158 7.66 6.39 4.78
CA LEU A 158 6.37 7.08 4.59
C LEU A 158 6.42 8.20 3.54
N ARG A 159 7.36 8.10 2.58
CA ARG A 159 7.40 8.96 1.40
C ARG A 159 6.39 8.44 0.38
N ARG A 160 5.16 8.92 0.51
CA ARG A 160 3.99 8.34 -0.17
C ARG A 160 3.53 9.15 -1.36
N LEU A 161 3.69 10.48 -1.40
CA LEU A 161 3.36 11.32 -2.57
C LEU A 161 4.59 12.09 -3.05
N PHE A 162 4.96 11.96 -4.32
CA PHE A 162 6.13 12.63 -4.89
C PHE A 162 6.05 12.77 -6.41
N LEU A 163 6.89 13.64 -6.99
CA LEU A 163 6.93 13.83 -8.44
C LEU A 163 7.32 12.55 -9.19
N ASN A 164 6.73 12.34 -10.36
CA ASN A 164 7.09 11.28 -11.27
C ASN A 164 8.37 11.62 -12.05
N GLU A 165 9.51 11.67 -11.34
CA GLU A 165 10.83 11.94 -11.92
C GLU A 165 11.77 10.74 -11.76
N ARG A 166 12.72 10.61 -12.71
CA ARG A 166 13.70 9.51 -12.72
C ARG A 166 14.60 9.46 -11.49
N LYS A 167 14.81 10.59 -10.81
CA LYS A 167 15.64 10.66 -9.60
C LYS A 167 14.96 10.01 -8.38
N TYR A 168 13.63 9.82 -8.41
CA TYR A 168 12.89 9.15 -7.35
C TYR A 168 12.66 7.70 -7.70
N ARG A 169 13.61 6.85 -7.29
CA ARG A 169 13.52 5.40 -7.43
C ARG A 169 13.87 4.75 -6.10
N TYR A 170 13.15 3.68 -5.79
CA TYR A 170 13.39 2.87 -4.61
C TYR A 170 14.73 2.15 -4.75
N LEU A 171 15.52 2.20 -3.68
CA LEU A 171 16.78 1.48 -3.51
C LEU A 171 16.68 0.59 -2.27
N GLY A 172 17.30 -0.59 -2.32
CA GLY A 172 17.34 -1.55 -1.23
C GLY A 172 16.66 -2.88 -1.58
N GLU A 173 16.96 -3.91 -0.81
CA GLU A 173 16.35 -5.23 -1.00
C GLU A 173 15.05 -5.39 -0.18
N VAL A 174 14.96 -4.74 0.99
CA VAL A 174 13.90 -4.93 2.00
C VAL A 174 13.45 -3.61 2.62
N TRP A 175 14.40 -2.81 3.08
CA TRP A 175 14.17 -1.46 3.60
C TRP A 175 14.29 -0.45 2.47
N GLU A 176 13.26 -0.41 1.64
CA GLU A 176 13.28 0.42 0.45
C GLU A 176 13.25 1.90 0.80
N ARG A 177 14.13 2.67 0.17
CA ARG A 177 14.18 4.12 0.36
C ARG A 177 14.25 4.82 -0.98
N ILE A 178 13.51 5.91 -1.11
CA ILE A 178 13.73 6.89 -2.17
C ILE A 178 14.81 7.86 -1.67
N PRO A 179 15.93 8.05 -2.39
CA PRO A 179 16.96 9.01 -2.01
C PRO A 179 16.42 10.44 -2.14
N ALA A 180 16.26 11.13 -1.02
CA ALA A 180 15.92 12.56 -0.95
C ALA A 180 16.30 13.11 0.43
N ASP A 181 16.79 14.34 0.46
CA ASP A 181 17.30 14.98 1.68
C ASP A 181 16.15 15.37 2.63
N PHE A 182 15.05 15.91 2.10
CA PHE A 182 13.84 16.26 2.86
C PHE A 182 12.58 16.12 2.00
N GLY A 183 11.46 15.75 2.63
CA GLY A 183 10.12 15.84 2.05
C GLY A 183 9.25 16.73 2.92
N LEU A 184 8.25 17.39 2.33
CA LEU A 184 7.29 18.21 3.05
C LEU A 184 6.47 17.30 3.99
N PHE A 185 6.57 17.55 5.30
CA PHE A 185 5.79 16.79 6.28
C PHE A 185 4.34 17.27 6.24
N LEU A 186 3.42 16.36 5.93
CA LEU A 186 1.99 16.64 5.93
C LEU A 186 1.33 16.05 7.18
N PRO A 187 0.41 16.77 7.84
CA PRO A 187 -0.35 16.27 9.00
C PRO A 187 -1.46 15.29 8.57
N ILE A 188 -1.19 14.45 7.57
CA ILE A 188 -2.09 13.43 7.04
C ILE A 188 -1.76 12.10 7.74
N GLU A 189 -2.77 11.44 8.32
CA GLU A 189 -2.59 10.19 9.06
C GLU A 189 -2.76 8.98 8.14
N LEU A 190 -1.64 8.37 7.74
CA LEU A 190 -1.65 7.08 7.06
C LEU A 190 -1.80 5.95 8.06
N LYS A 191 -2.94 5.26 8.01
CA LYS A 191 -3.20 4.11 8.88
C LYS A 191 -2.55 2.86 8.32
N HIS A 192 -1.57 2.30 9.01
CA HIS A 192 -0.95 1.03 8.67
C HIS A 192 -1.49 -0.07 9.58
N PHE A 193 -2.25 -1.02 9.04
CA PHE A 193 -2.81 -2.11 9.82
C PHE A 193 -1.78 -3.23 9.95
N ARG A 194 -1.37 -3.51 11.19
CA ARG A 194 -0.29 -4.47 11.48
C ARG A 194 -0.78 -5.65 12.32
N PRO A 195 -0.05 -6.79 12.28
CA PRO A 195 -0.17 -7.83 13.29
C PRO A 195 0.06 -7.29 14.71
N THR A 196 -0.10 -8.13 15.73
CA THR A 196 0.32 -7.81 17.09
C THR A 196 1.83 -7.46 17.13
N LEU A 197 2.32 -6.87 18.22
CA LEU A 197 3.77 -6.63 18.37
C LEU A 197 4.58 -7.94 18.27
N GLY A 198 4.12 -9.02 18.89
CA GLY A 198 4.77 -10.34 18.79
C GLY A 198 4.76 -10.89 17.36
N GLY A 199 3.64 -10.76 16.65
CA GLY A 199 3.55 -11.12 15.23
C GLY A 199 4.45 -10.25 14.33
N SER A 200 4.62 -8.97 14.66
CA SER A 200 5.51 -8.05 13.93
C SER A 200 6.98 -8.36 14.17
N GLU A 201 7.39 -8.66 15.40
CA GLU A 201 8.75 -9.09 15.74
C GLU A 201 9.12 -10.39 15.04
N ASN A 202 8.19 -11.36 14.96
CA ASN A 202 8.41 -12.60 14.23
C ASN A 202 8.53 -12.37 12.73
N LYS A 203 7.70 -11.47 12.16
CA LYS A 203 7.81 -11.04 10.77
C LYS A 203 9.17 -10.39 10.51
N HIS A 204 9.60 -9.43 11.31
CA HIS A 204 10.89 -8.74 11.10
C HIS A 204 12.10 -9.65 11.34
N SER A 205 12.06 -10.52 12.35
CA SER A 205 13.13 -11.50 12.60
C SER A 205 13.28 -12.45 11.41
N SER A 206 12.16 -12.87 10.82
CA SER A 206 12.18 -13.68 9.61
C SER A 206 12.72 -12.95 8.37
N TRP A 207 12.76 -11.60 8.40
CA TRP A 207 13.30 -10.75 7.33
C TRP A 207 14.80 -10.48 7.54
N ASP A 208 15.21 -10.29 8.80
CA ASP A 208 16.59 -10.00 9.20
C ASP A 208 17.48 -11.26 9.27
N ASP A 209 16.92 -12.46 9.55
CA ASP A 209 17.64 -13.74 9.58
C ASP A 209 18.05 -14.28 8.18
N GLY A 210 18.02 -13.42 7.17
CA GLY A 210 18.75 -13.63 5.93
C GLY A 210 17.86 -13.70 4.70
N ILE A 211 17.07 -12.67 4.43
CA ILE A 211 16.43 -12.48 3.11
C ILE A 211 17.45 -12.63 1.97
N THR A 212 18.68 -12.16 2.13
CA THR A 212 19.72 -12.29 1.09
C THR A 212 20.20 -13.74 0.88
N GLN A 213 20.06 -14.63 1.89
CA GLN A 213 20.45 -16.04 1.80
C GLN A 213 19.26 -16.95 1.44
N HIS A 214 18.06 -16.60 1.91
CA HIS A 214 16.81 -17.33 1.71
C HIS A 214 16.19 -17.10 0.33
N ILE A 215 16.25 -15.88 -0.22
CA ILE A 215 15.88 -15.59 -1.62
C ILE A 215 16.80 -16.34 -2.60
N ARG A 216 18.10 -16.47 -2.28
CA ARG A 216 19.05 -17.27 -3.10
C ARG A 216 18.85 -18.78 -2.98
N GLN A 217 18.09 -19.25 -2.00
CA GLN A 217 17.88 -20.68 -1.72
C GLN A 217 16.42 -21.13 -1.84
N GLY A 218 15.49 -20.25 -2.26
CA GLY A 218 14.07 -20.57 -2.44
C GLY A 218 13.34 -20.96 -1.15
N ARG A 219 13.74 -20.39 0.00
CA ARG A 219 13.06 -20.59 1.28
C ARG A 219 12.51 -19.26 1.76
N ALA A 220 11.39 -19.30 2.45
CA ALA A 220 10.70 -18.09 2.84
C ALA A 220 10.66 -17.85 4.36
N PRO A 221 10.42 -16.59 4.76
CA PRO A 221 10.45 -16.17 6.16
C PRO A 221 9.48 -16.94 7.09
N ALA A 222 8.36 -17.48 6.59
CA ALA A 222 7.30 -18.04 7.43
C ALA A 222 7.52 -19.50 7.91
N GLN A 223 8.76 -19.99 8.00
CA GLN A 223 9.07 -21.37 8.43
C GLN A 223 9.17 -21.57 9.96
N THR A 224 8.79 -20.58 10.79
CA THR A 224 8.82 -20.71 12.26
C THR A 224 7.42 -20.94 12.84
N ASN A 225 7.29 -21.94 13.71
CA ASN A 225 6.02 -22.43 14.29
C ASN A 225 5.27 -21.44 15.21
N ASP A 226 5.75 -20.20 15.34
CA ASP A 226 5.20 -19.18 16.24
C ASP A 226 4.63 -17.97 15.46
N SER A 227 4.17 -18.17 14.21
CA SER A 227 3.37 -17.15 13.54
C SER A 227 2.01 -17.08 14.23
N ASP A 228 1.71 -15.98 14.91
CA ASP A 228 0.31 -15.58 15.16
C ASP A 228 -0.48 -15.84 13.88
N SER A 229 -1.55 -16.63 14.00
CA SER A 229 -2.31 -17.32 12.96
C SER A 229 -3.07 -16.37 12.00
N TRP A 230 -2.37 -15.41 11.41
CA TRP A 230 -2.97 -14.29 10.68
C TRP A 230 -3.09 -14.53 9.16
N LYS A 231 -2.17 -15.29 8.55
CA LYS A 231 -2.32 -15.85 7.19
C LYS A 231 -1.94 -17.33 7.27
N GLU A 232 -2.77 -18.21 6.71
CA GLU A 232 -2.42 -19.63 6.61
C GLU A 232 -1.09 -19.75 5.85
N TYR A 233 -0.16 -20.57 6.37
CA TYR A 233 1.13 -20.74 5.72
C TYR A 233 0.92 -21.31 4.32
N ASN A 234 1.33 -20.56 3.29
CA ASN A 234 1.27 -20.99 1.90
C ASN A 234 2.68 -21.11 1.36
N PHE A 235 3.13 -22.35 1.16
CA PHE A 235 4.46 -22.66 0.60
C PHE A 235 4.65 -22.08 -0.81
N GLU A 236 3.58 -21.95 -1.61
CA GLU A 236 3.65 -21.41 -2.97
C GLU A 236 3.79 -19.88 -2.98
N ARG A 237 3.19 -19.15 -2.01
CA ARG A 237 3.39 -17.70 -1.81
C ARG A 237 4.85 -17.33 -1.74
N ASP A 238 5.60 -18.22 -1.14
CA ASP A 238 6.90 -18.00 -0.54
C ASP A 238 8.04 -18.42 -1.48
N LYS A 239 7.68 -18.99 -2.64
CA LYS A 239 8.61 -19.48 -3.65
C LYS A 239 9.11 -18.40 -4.62
N PHE A 240 8.44 -17.25 -4.74
CA PHE A 240 8.80 -16.17 -5.68
C PHE A 240 9.15 -16.70 -7.10
N ILE A 241 8.45 -17.74 -7.57
CA ILE A 241 8.61 -18.34 -8.91
C ILE A 241 7.75 -17.59 -9.90
#